data_AF-A0A2A4X1U6-F1
#
_entry.id   AF-A0A2A4X1U6-F1
#
_cell.length_a   1.000
_cell.length_b   1.000
_cell.length_c   1.000
_cell.angle_alpha   90.00
_cell.angle_beta   90.00
_cell.angle_gamma   90.00
#
_symmetry.space_group_name_H-M   'P 1'
#
loop_
_entity.id
_entity.type
_entity.pdbx_description
1 polymer ?
#
loop_
_entity_poly.entity_id
_entity_poly.type
_entity_poly.pdbx_seq_one_letter_code
_entity_poly.pdbx_strand_id
1 'polypeptide(L)' 'MDPEKIMTGISKEIEATLKALGKAKTAEEKLMHSETVKNLCESLGVFLNLMSEMVPYDEDVDDKSIPF' A
#
# COMPACT_ATOMS: atom_id res chain seq x y z
N MET A 1 0.48 -14.89 7.71
CA MET A 1 0.56 -13.45 7.41
C MET A 1 -0.86 -12.93 7.38
N ASP A 2 -1.14 -11.79 8.01
CA ASP A 2 -2.45 -11.14 7.94
C ASP A 2 -2.33 -9.96 6.95
N PRO A 3 -2.96 -10.04 5.77
CA PRO A 3 -2.86 -9.01 4.74
C PRO A 3 -3.30 -7.63 5.17
N GLU A 4 -4.39 -7.55 5.94
CA GLU A 4 -4.94 -6.30 6.45
C GLU A 4 -3.97 -5.65 7.44
N LYS A 5 -3.33 -6.47 8.28
CA LYS A 5 -2.31 -5.99 9.23
C LYS A 5 -1.07 -5.45 8.51
N ILE A 6 -0.64 -6.09 7.42
CA ILE A 6 0.50 -5.65 6.61
C ILE A 6 0.16 -4.34 5.90
N MET A 7 -0.99 -4.27 5.20
CA MET A 7 -1.45 -3.07 4.50
C MET A 7 -1.62 -1.89 5.45
N THR A 8 -2.23 -2.12 6.62
CA THR A 8 -2.37 -1.10 7.68
C THR A 8 -1.02 -0.63 8.20
N GLY A 9 -0.07 -1.56 8.40
CA GLY A 9 1.28 -1.24 8.86
C GLY A 9 2.01 -0.33 7.88
N ILE A 10 2.07 -0.72 6.60
CA ILE A 10 2.72 0.07 5.54
C ILE A 10 2.04 1.44 5.38
N SER A 11 0.71 1.49 5.40
CA SER A 11 -0.04 2.75 5.27
C SER A 11 0.28 3.74 6.41
N LYS A 12 0.40 3.25 7.65
CA LYS A 12 0.80 4.08 8.80
C LYS A 12 2.22 4.62 8.67
N GLU A 13 3.15 3.82 8.19
CA GLU A 13 4.54 4.26 7.96
C GLU A 13 4.63 5.30 6.83
N ILE A 14 3.84 5.15 5.76
CA ILE A 14 3.72 6.15 4.70
C ILE A 14 3.21 7.47 5.30
N GLU A 15 2.13 7.44 6.08
CA GLU A 15 1.57 8.63 6.72
C GLU A 15 2.58 9.32 7.66
N ALA A 16 3.26 8.54 8.50
CA ALA A 16 4.27 9.05 9.43
C ALA A 16 5.44 9.71 8.69
N THR A 17 5.93 9.06 7.62
CA THR A 17 7.05 9.57 6.82
C THR A 17 6.65 10.81 6.03
N LEU A 18 5.44 10.88 5.47
CA LEU A 18 4.91 12.08 4.83
C LEU A 18 4.79 13.26 5.81
N LYS A 19 4.36 13.01 7.05
CA LYS A 19 4.34 14.03 8.11
C LYS A 19 5.76 14.51 8.46
N ALA A 20 6.75 13.61 8.47
CA ALA A 20 8.15 13.97 8.68
C ALA A 20 8.69 14.81 7.52
N LEU A 21 8.41 14.40 6.27
CA LEU A 21 8.75 15.14 5.06
C LEU A 21 8.18 16.56 5.07
N GLY A 22 6.92 16.73 5.49
CA GLY A 22 6.27 18.04 5.62
C GLY A 22 6.91 18.95 6.68
N LYS A 23 7.62 18.37 7.66
CA LYS A 23 8.35 19.11 8.72
C LYS A 23 9.83 19.33 8.40
N ALA A 24 10.37 18.64 7.39
CA ALA A 24 11.76 18.70 7.00
C ALA A 24 12.14 20.10 6.49
N LYS A 25 13.30 20.60 6.94
CA LYS A 25 13.77 21.96 6.65
C LYS A 25 14.88 21.97 5.61
N THR A 26 15.69 20.91 5.54
CA THR A 26 16.81 20.83 4.61
C THR A 26 16.45 20.02 3.37
N ALA A 27 17.18 20.25 2.27
CA ALA A 27 17.02 19.47 1.04
C ALA A 27 17.38 17.98 1.27
N GLU A 28 18.38 17.72 2.10
CA GLU A 28 18.83 16.37 2.44
C GLU A 28 17.77 15.60 3.25
N GLU A 29 17.17 16.21 4.27
CA GLU A 29 16.05 15.61 5.01
C GLU A 29 14.87 15.32 4.09
N LYS A 30 14.55 16.24 3.19
CA LYS A 30 13.47 16.07 2.21
C LYS A 30 13.75 14.92 1.24
N LEU A 31 14.99 14.81 0.75
CA LEU A 31 15.39 13.72 -0.13
C LEU A 31 15.25 12.38 0.59
N MET A 32 15.83 12.27 1.79
CA MET A 32 15.76 11.06 2.61
C MET A 32 14.31 10.62 2.87
N HIS A 33 13.44 11.53 3.31
CA HIS A 33 12.04 11.16 3.55
C HIS A 33 11.28 10.85 2.25
N SER A 34 11.58 11.51 1.13
CA SER A 34 10.96 11.22 -0.17
C SER A 34 11.35 9.85 -0.69
N GLU A 35 12.61 9.44 -0.54
CA GLU A 35 13.09 8.10 -0.89
C GLU A 35 12.41 7.03 -0.03
N THR A 36 12.27 7.27 1.28
CA THR A 36 11.54 6.36 2.17
C THR A 36 10.07 6.22 1.76
N VAL A 37 9.37 7.31 1.47
CA VAL A 37 7.98 7.27 0.99
C VAL A 37 7.86 6.48 -0.31
N LYS A 38 8.77 6.73 -1.27
CA LYS A 38 8.81 6.00 -2.54
C LYS A 38 8.93 4.49 -2.31
N ASN A 39 9.90 4.07 -1.51
CA ASN A 39 10.15 2.65 -1.24
C ASN A 39 8.96 1.98 -0.53
N LEU A 40 8.30 2.68 0.39
CA LEU A 40 7.09 2.18 1.06
C LEU A 40 5.91 2.02 0.09
N CYS A 41 5.70 2.99 -0.81
CA CYS A 41 4.68 2.90 -1.86
C CYS A 41 4.96 1.77 -2.86
N GLU A 42 6.22 1.58 -3.27
CA GLU A 42 6.62 0.46 -4.13
C GLU A 42 6.39 -0.89 -3.44
N SER A 43 6.75 -0.98 -2.16
CA SER A 43 6.51 -2.18 -1.34
C SER A 43 5.01 -2.48 -1.21
N LEU A 44 4.17 -1.45 -1.01
CA LEU A 44 2.72 -1.59 -0.97
C LEU A 44 2.18 -2.08 -2.32
N GLY A 45 2.67 -1.55 -3.43
CA GLY A 45 2.27 -1.98 -4.77
C GLY A 45 2.58 -3.45 -5.05
N VAL A 46 3.79 -3.91 -4.70
CA VAL A 46 4.16 -5.33 -4.80
C VAL A 46 3.25 -6.20 -3.94
N PHE A 47 2.96 -5.76 -2.71
CA PHE A 47 2.07 -6.47 -1.81
C PHE A 47 0.63 -6.57 -2.36
N LEU A 48 0.09 -5.47 -2.90
CA LEU A 48 -1.24 -5.45 -3.50
C LEU A 48 -1.32 -6.34 -4.75
N ASN A 49 -0.28 -6.36 -5.58
CA ASN A 49 -0.20 -7.27 -6.73
C ASN A 49 -0.22 -8.73 -6.27
N LEU A 50 0.57 -9.09 -5.26
CA LEU A 50 0.56 -10.44 -4.68
C LEU A 50 -0.83 -10.82 -4.15
N MET A 51 -1.51 -9.89 -3.47
CA MET A 51 -2.87 -10.11 -2.99
C MET A 51 -3.86 -10.31 -4.14
N SER A 52 -3.73 -9.56 -5.23
CA SER A 52 -4.59 -9.74 -6.41
C SER A 52 -4.44 -11.09 -7.10
N GLU A 53 -3.26 -11.71 -7.00
CA GLU A 53 -3.00 -13.06 -7.49
C GLU A 53 -3.49 -14.15 -6.52
N MET A 54 -3.59 -13.82 -5.22
CA MET A 54 -4.03 -14.74 -4.17
C MET A 54 -5.53 -14.69 -3.87
N VAL A 55 -6.25 -13.64 -4.27
CA VAL A 55 -7.72 -13.64 -4.23
C VAL A 55 -8.18 -14.79 -5.11
N PRO A 56 -8.77 -15.86 -4.55
CA PRO A 56 -9.38 -16.88 -5.37
C PRO A 56 -10.44 -16.17 -6.21
N TYR A 57 -10.41 -16.37 -7.53
CA TYR A 57 -11.65 -16.23 -8.29
C TYR A 57 -12.68 -17.04 -7.52
N ASP A 58 -13.71 -16.39 -7.02
CA ASP A 58 -14.82 -17.05 -6.34
C ASP A 58 -15.44 -18.00 -7.39
N GLU A 59 -14.99 -19.25 -7.41
CA GLU A 59 -15.52 -20.34 -8.26
C GLU A 59 -16.92 -20.79 -7.78
N ASP A 60 -17.66 -19.90 -7.12
CA ASP A 60 -19.05 -20.07 -6.70
C ASP A 60 -19.92 -18.84 -7.08
N VAL A 61 -19.60 -18.13 -8.17
CA VAL A 61 -20.60 -17.28 -8.86
C VAL A 61 -21.40 -18.15 -9.81
N ASP A 62 -22.15 -19.10 -9.24
CA ASP A 62 -23.30 -19.69 -9.92
C ASP A 62 -24.53 -18.83 -9.58
N ASP A 63 -25.13 -18.25 -10.61
CA ASP A 63 -26.50 -17.71 -10.63
C ASP A 63 -26.85 -16.57 -9.65
N LYS A 64 -26.67 -15.31 -10.11
CA LYS A 64 -27.80 -14.36 -10.32
C LYS A 64 -27.34 -13.00 -10.84
N SER A 65 -27.67 -12.78 -12.11
CA SER A 65 -28.04 -11.50 -12.72
C SER A 65 -27.15 -10.28 -12.46
N ILE A 66 -26.23 -10.02 -13.39
CA ILE A 66 -25.77 -8.66 -13.68
C ILE A 66 -26.85 -8.02 -14.58
N PRO A 67 -27.60 -6.99 -14.16
CA PRO A 67 -28.39 -6.20 -15.10
C PRO A 67 -27.46 -5.20 -15.79
N PHE A 68 -27.58 -5.15 -17.12
CA PHE A 68 -27.02 -4.11 -17.99
C PHE A 68 -27.50 -2.72 -17.61
#